data_AF-A0A9D7TXW5-F1
#
_entry.id   AF-A0A9D7TXW5-F1
#
_cell.length_a   1.000
_cell.length_b   1.000
_cell.length_c   1.000
_cell.angle_alpha   90.00
_cell.angle_beta   90.00
_cell.angle_gamma   90.00
#
_symmetry.space_group_name_H-M   'P 1'
#
loop_
_entity.id
_entity.type
_entity.pdbx_description
1 polymer ?
#
loop_
_entity_poly.entity_id
_entity_poly.type
_entity_poly.pdbx_seq_one_letter_code
_entity_poly.pdbx_strand_id
1 'polypeptide(L)'
;MENTPHEKSIWIQELSNQSWNLELVVSGAAIFSTSFLPEIADKAISSFYENYQISSDISSQVFPTLAYSFGKSSAYLLIFTFIIHFIIRAFWIALVGLRAVFPQGINFDNIPNTTKDMAEMYKQKFGTLDSYIVKLDKLCSQIFSIAFVLVLFSIMMAVLYLLGFVATIGFKTYLPVVYEKTKIIFLILFALIWAFSMVIMAIGSKEKYRSKPILGKLYKATIEKSTFLYMGMYKPIQFINFTFGSNMPHKKYFRTVLIIGFTFFAVAIGIYSSKLLEHAGIPILESRNYYSSGSANHKLETNFYDNLRTENDDTPVASIQSDVIEEPFLKLFINYTKILDENLAKIYKEPTLSDNLRNSQKRPLRDAARLECLGTYFQISINDSTLNSPEFLFETNARGKGIKAYLNTENCKIGRNTLHIKTLKTDSLPKKVYDEYVAIPFWYSNKGK
;
A
#
# COMPACT_ATOMS: atom_id res chain seq x y z
N MET A 1 -25.54 33.79 20.05
CA MET A 1 -26.88 34.26 19.68
C MET A 1 -27.62 33.04 19.16
N GLU A 2 -28.68 32.64 19.85
CA GLU A 2 -29.47 31.45 19.54
C GLU A 2 -30.53 31.87 18.53
N ASN A 3 -30.44 31.39 17.28
CA ASN A 3 -31.34 31.82 16.21
C ASN A 3 -32.79 31.48 16.54
N THR A 4 -33.70 32.38 16.20
CA THR A 4 -35.13 32.20 16.44
C THR A 4 -35.69 31.04 15.59
N PRO A 5 -36.79 30.37 16.02
CA PRO A 5 -37.38 29.24 15.27
C PRO A 5 -37.71 29.58 13.81
N HIS A 6 -38.06 30.84 13.54
CA HIS A 6 -38.40 31.35 12.21
C HIS A 6 -37.18 31.47 11.29
N GLU A 7 -36.03 31.93 11.78
CA GLU A 7 -34.78 31.98 11.01
C GLU A 7 -34.28 30.58 10.64
N LYS A 8 -34.45 29.62 11.55
CA LYS A 8 -34.06 28.24 11.32
C LYS A 8 -34.88 27.58 10.21
N SER A 9 -36.18 27.91 10.12
CA SER A 9 -37.08 27.47 9.05
C SER A 9 -36.66 28.01 7.68
N ILE A 10 -36.34 29.30 7.60
CA ILE A 10 -35.93 29.97 6.35
C ILE A 10 -34.58 29.41 5.87
N TRP A 11 -33.61 29.24 6.78
CA TRP A 11 -32.31 28.65 6.44
C TRP A 11 -32.43 27.22 5.89
N ILE A 12 -33.30 26.37 6.48
CA ILE A 12 -33.55 25.00 5.98
C ILE A 12 -34.20 25.05 4.59
N GLN A 13 -35.12 25.99 4.33
CA GLN A 13 -35.72 26.18 3.01
C GLN A 13 -34.69 26.64 1.97
N GLU A 14 -33.80 27.57 2.31
CA GLU A 14 -32.75 28.06 1.40
C GLU A 14 -31.73 26.95 1.08
N LEU A 15 -31.31 26.18 2.09
CA LEU A 15 -30.41 25.03 1.94
C LEU A 15 -31.06 23.90 1.12
N SER A 16 -32.36 23.68 1.30
CA SER A 16 -33.15 22.74 0.50
C SER A 16 -33.25 23.14 -0.98
N ASN A 17 -33.18 24.43 -1.29
CA ASN A 17 -33.44 24.94 -2.63
C ASN A 17 -32.20 25.04 -3.53
N GLN A 18 -30.97 25.11 -2.98
CA GLN A 18 -29.78 25.44 -3.81
C GLN A 18 -28.64 24.42 -3.82
N SER A 19 -28.45 23.56 -2.82
CA SER A 19 -27.18 22.82 -2.67
C SER A 19 -27.24 21.29 -2.80
N TRP A 20 -28.40 20.66 -2.69
CA TRP A 20 -28.47 19.18 -2.62
C TRP A 20 -28.07 18.48 -3.92
N ASN A 21 -28.44 19.03 -5.08
CA ASN A 21 -28.10 18.46 -6.39
C ASN A 21 -26.58 18.41 -6.61
N LEU A 22 -25.90 19.52 -6.34
CA LEU A 22 -24.46 19.63 -6.56
C LEU A 22 -23.68 18.74 -5.58
N GLU A 23 -24.08 18.70 -4.31
CA GLU A 23 -23.41 17.86 -3.32
C GLU A 23 -23.50 16.36 -3.62
N LEU A 24 -24.64 15.90 -4.14
CA LEU A 24 -24.84 14.49 -4.48
C LEU A 24 -24.01 14.09 -5.71
N VAL A 25 -23.95 14.96 -6.72
CA VAL A 25 -23.09 14.80 -7.90
C VAL A 25 -21.62 14.80 -7.51
N VAL A 26 -21.17 15.76 -6.70
CA VAL A 26 -19.78 15.85 -6.23
C VAL A 26 -19.40 14.63 -5.39
N SER A 27 -20.30 14.15 -4.52
CA SER A 27 -20.07 12.93 -3.73
C SER A 27 -19.95 11.69 -4.62
N GLY A 28 -20.81 11.54 -5.63
CA GLY A 28 -20.71 10.45 -6.60
C GLY A 28 -19.39 10.48 -7.39
N ALA A 29 -19.00 11.67 -7.86
CA ALA A 29 -17.73 11.88 -8.54
C ALA A 29 -16.52 11.58 -7.63
N ALA A 30 -16.59 11.93 -6.34
CA ALA A 30 -15.55 11.64 -5.36
C ALA A 30 -15.42 10.14 -5.10
N ILE A 31 -16.53 9.40 -4.96
CA ILE A 31 -16.51 7.93 -4.83
C ILE A 31 -15.85 7.29 -6.05
N PHE A 32 -16.30 7.66 -7.26
CA PHE A 32 -15.74 7.14 -8.50
C PHE A 32 -14.25 7.48 -8.65
N SER A 33 -13.85 8.72 -8.36
CA SER A 33 -12.45 9.13 -8.47
C SER A 33 -11.57 8.39 -7.46
N THR A 34 -12.05 8.21 -6.22
CA THR A 34 -11.27 7.55 -5.18
C THR A 34 -11.19 6.04 -5.33
N SER A 35 -12.11 5.39 -6.06
CA SER A 35 -12.04 3.93 -6.28
C SER A 35 -10.80 3.50 -7.07
N PHE A 36 -10.16 4.40 -7.82
CA PHE A 36 -8.91 4.11 -8.55
C PHE A 36 -7.65 4.21 -7.67
N LEU A 37 -7.72 4.87 -6.51
CA LEU A 37 -6.54 5.12 -5.67
C LEU A 37 -5.87 3.84 -5.14
N PRO A 38 -6.58 2.78 -4.71
CA PRO A 38 -5.94 1.55 -4.27
C PRO A 38 -5.10 0.88 -5.37
N GLU A 39 -5.61 0.86 -6.61
CA GLU A 39 -4.90 0.28 -7.76
C GLU A 39 -3.66 1.10 -8.14
N ILE A 40 -3.75 2.43 -8.07
CA ILE A 40 -2.58 3.31 -8.27
C ILE A 40 -1.52 3.04 -7.22
N ALA A 41 -1.92 2.83 -5.95
CA ALA A 41 -0.98 2.48 -4.89
C ALA A 41 -0.30 1.12 -5.15
N ASP A 42 -1.04 0.13 -5.64
CA ASP A 42 -0.52 -1.20 -6.02
C ASP A 42 0.51 -1.09 -7.14
N LYS A 43 0.18 -0.38 -8.22
CA LYS A 43 1.11 -0.15 -9.34
C LYS A 43 2.36 0.60 -8.89
N ALA A 44 2.22 1.58 -8.00
CA ALA A 44 3.36 2.34 -7.48
C ALA A 44 4.34 1.47 -6.68
N ILE A 45 3.83 0.58 -5.81
CA ILE A 45 4.69 -0.29 -5.00
C ILE A 45 5.30 -1.43 -5.84
N SER A 46 4.56 -2.01 -6.80
CA SER A 46 5.13 -3.01 -7.72
C SER A 46 6.22 -2.38 -8.59
N SER A 47 5.98 -1.19 -9.15
CA SER A 47 7.00 -0.44 -9.90
C SER A 47 8.24 -0.14 -9.06
N PHE A 48 8.07 0.13 -7.76
CA PHE A 48 9.17 0.33 -6.82
C PHE A 48 10.04 -0.93 -6.69
N TYR A 49 9.43 -2.08 -6.40
CA TYR A 49 10.16 -3.34 -6.24
C TYR A 49 10.89 -3.75 -7.52
N GLU A 50 10.29 -3.54 -8.69
CA GLU A 50 10.92 -3.88 -9.97
C GLU A 50 12.07 -2.94 -10.34
N ASN A 51 11.84 -1.62 -10.26
CA ASN A 51 12.72 -0.64 -10.92
C ASN A 51 13.62 0.16 -9.97
N TYR A 52 13.28 0.23 -8.68
CA TYR A 52 13.91 1.16 -7.74
C TYR A 52 14.46 0.49 -6.48
N GLN A 53 14.12 -0.77 -6.20
CA GLN A 53 14.70 -1.49 -5.08
C GLN A 53 16.18 -1.79 -5.35
N ILE A 54 17.06 -1.15 -4.57
CA ILE A 54 18.51 -1.22 -4.77
C ILE A 54 19.12 -2.46 -4.09
N SER A 55 18.57 -2.88 -2.95
CA SER A 55 19.06 -4.04 -2.19
C SER A 55 17.91 -4.85 -1.58
N SER A 56 18.21 -6.08 -1.19
CA SER A 56 17.28 -6.96 -0.45
C SER A 56 17.24 -6.67 1.06
N ASP A 57 17.87 -5.58 1.52
CA ASP A 57 17.89 -5.21 2.93
C ASP A 57 16.48 -4.93 3.47
N ILE A 58 16.23 -5.28 4.74
CA ILE A 58 14.95 -5.00 5.40
C ILE A 58 14.62 -3.50 5.34
N SER A 59 15.61 -2.62 5.46
CA SER A 59 15.41 -1.16 5.44
C SER A 59 14.97 -0.62 4.08
N SER A 60 15.37 -1.25 2.97
CA SER A 60 15.00 -0.81 1.61
C SER A 60 13.54 -1.15 1.29
N GLN A 61 12.97 -2.13 1.99
CA GLN A 61 11.59 -2.58 1.81
C GLN A 61 10.64 -1.93 2.84
N VAL A 62 11.03 -1.84 4.11
CA VAL A 62 10.12 -1.41 5.20
C VAL A 62 9.51 -0.03 4.96
N PHE A 63 10.31 0.98 4.64
CA PHE A 63 9.80 2.35 4.54
C PHE A 63 8.87 2.57 3.33
N PRO A 64 9.22 2.16 2.10
CA PRO A 64 8.31 2.25 0.95
C PRO A 64 7.01 1.47 1.16
N THR A 65 7.08 0.27 1.75
CA THR A 65 5.91 -0.58 1.98
C THR A 65 5.00 -0.01 3.09
N LEU A 66 5.57 0.62 4.12
CA LEU A 66 4.79 1.38 5.11
C LEU A 66 4.12 2.59 4.46
N ALA A 67 4.82 3.35 3.62
CA ALA A 67 4.22 4.48 2.90
C ALA A 67 3.05 4.03 2.02
N TYR A 68 3.23 2.95 1.25
CA TYR A 68 2.18 2.30 0.47
C TYR A 68 1.00 1.88 1.34
N SER A 69 1.24 1.23 2.48
CA SER A 69 0.19 0.75 3.38
C SER A 69 -0.68 1.89 3.93
N PHE A 70 -0.07 2.97 4.40
CA PHE A 70 -0.80 4.15 4.88
C PHE A 70 -1.55 4.83 3.72
N GLY A 71 -0.93 4.97 2.55
CA GLY A 71 -1.58 5.50 1.35
C GLY A 71 -2.83 4.70 0.97
N LYS A 72 -2.70 3.37 0.83
CA LYS A 72 -3.80 2.47 0.46
C LYS A 72 -4.89 2.41 1.53
N SER A 73 -4.53 2.44 2.82
CA SER A 73 -5.49 2.54 3.91
C SER A 73 -6.30 3.84 3.85
N SER A 74 -5.65 4.95 3.47
CA SER A 74 -6.33 6.25 3.29
C SER A 74 -7.31 6.21 2.13
N ALA A 75 -6.93 5.56 1.02
CA ALA A 75 -7.80 5.37 -0.12
C ALA A 75 -9.07 4.59 0.28
N TYR A 76 -8.92 3.47 0.98
CA TYR A 76 -10.08 2.72 1.48
C TYR A 76 -10.92 3.50 2.49
N LEU A 77 -10.28 4.26 3.39
CA LEU A 77 -10.99 5.11 4.34
C LEU A 77 -11.80 6.21 3.63
N LEU A 78 -11.25 6.83 2.58
CA LEU A 78 -11.95 7.83 1.76
C LEU A 78 -13.15 7.22 1.05
N ILE A 79 -12.96 6.08 0.36
CA ILE A 79 -14.04 5.37 -0.33
C ILE A 79 -15.18 5.05 0.66
N PHE A 80 -14.84 4.43 1.79
CA PHE A 80 -15.80 4.07 2.83
C PHE A 80 -16.54 5.29 3.40
N THR A 81 -15.80 6.36 3.69
CA THR A 81 -16.37 7.62 4.20
C THR A 81 -17.31 8.24 3.19
N PHE A 82 -16.93 8.32 1.91
CA PHE A 82 -17.77 8.90 0.87
C PHE A 82 -19.04 8.08 0.63
N ILE A 83 -18.97 6.74 0.68
CA ILE A 83 -20.15 5.87 0.58
C ILE A 83 -21.10 6.13 1.74
N ILE A 84 -20.61 6.12 2.98
CA ILE A 84 -21.44 6.40 4.16
C ILE A 84 -22.04 7.80 4.09
N HIS A 85 -21.21 8.80 3.76
CA HIS A 85 -21.66 10.18 3.61
C HIS A 85 -22.77 10.29 2.55
N PHE A 86 -22.59 9.64 1.41
CA PHE A 86 -23.58 9.61 0.32
C PHE A 86 -24.90 8.96 0.78
N ILE A 87 -24.85 7.82 1.48
CA ILE A 87 -26.06 7.15 2.00
C ILE A 87 -26.80 8.03 3.00
N ILE A 88 -26.09 8.62 3.98
CA ILE A 88 -26.72 9.48 4.98
C ILE A 88 -27.27 10.75 4.33
N ARG A 89 -26.59 11.32 3.33
CA ARG A 89 -27.07 12.50 2.60
C ARG A 89 -28.29 12.18 1.75
N ALA A 90 -28.33 11.04 1.05
CA ALA A 90 -29.51 10.59 0.32
C ALA A 90 -30.71 10.41 1.27
N PHE A 91 -30.49 9.82 2.45
CA PHE A 91 -31.52 9.70 3.48
C PHE A 91 -31.97 11.05 4.03
N TRP A 92 -31.04 11.99 4.24
CA TRP A 92 -31.36 13.36 4.64
C TRP A 92 -32.25 14.05 3.61
N ILE A 93 -31.93 13.95 2.31
CA ILE A 93 -32.74 14.50 1.22
C ILE A 93 -34.14 13.92 1.23
N ALA A 94 -34.27 12.60 1.41
CA ALA A 94 -35.58 11.95 1.52
C ALA A 94 -36.42 12.51 2.68
N LEU A 95 -35.81 12.81 3.82
CA LEU A 95 -36.51 13.41 4.96
C LEU A 95 -36.87 14.89 4.75
N VAL A 96 -36.04 15.65 4.03
CA VAL A 96 -36.38 17.01 3.61
C VAL A 96 -37.57 16.98 2.63
N GLY A 97 -37.58 16.04 1.69
CA GLY A 97 -38.73 15.81 0.82
C GLY A 97 -39.98 15.43 1.61
N LEU A 98 -39.86 14.55 2.61
CA LEU A 98 -40.95 14.17 3.50
C LEU A 98 -41.48 15.38 4.30
N ARG A 99 -40.59 16.25 4.77
CA ARG A 99 -40.92 17.49 5.48
C ARG A 99 -41.70 18.47 4.59
N ALA A 100 -41.39 18.52 3.29
CA ALA A 100 -42.12 19.36 2.34
C ALA A 100 -43.58 18.91 2.15
N VAL A 101 -43.83 17.60 2.16
CA VAL A 101 -45.19 17.03 2.03
C VAL A 101 -45.93 17.02 3.36
N PHE A 102 -45.24 16.76 4.47
CA PHE A 102 -45.80 16.71 5.82
C PHE A 102 -45.08 17.68 6.77
N PRO A 103 -45.46 18.99 6.76
CA PRO A 103 -44.74 20.03 7.51
C PRO A 103 -44.73 19.81 9.02
N GLN A 104 -45.81 19.25 9.58
CA GLN A 104 -45.95 18.97 11.01
C GLN A 104 -45.16 17.72 11.44
N GLY A 105 -44.65 16.91 10.50
CA GLY A 105 -43.99 15.64 10.80
C GLY A 105 -44.96 14.58 11.30
N ILE A 106 -44.54 13.80 12.32
CA ILE A 106 -45.36 12.74 12.90
C ILE A 106 -46.52 13.35 13.69
N ASN A 107 -47.76 13.03 13.30
CA ASN A 107 -48.93 13.29 14.13
C ASN A 107 -49.05 12.20 15.20
N PHE A 108 -48.52 12.48 16.40
CA PHE A 108 -48.50 11.52 17.51
C PHE A 108 -49.90 11.18 18.05
N ASP A 109 -50.89 12.04 17.82
CA ASP A 109 -52.25 11.82 18.30
C ASP A 109 -53.07 10.90 17.37
N ASN A 110 -52.56 10.63 16.17
CA ASN A 110 -53.24 9.84 15.14
C ASN A 110 -52.36 8.70 14.58
N ILE A 111 -51.51 8.09 15.43
CA ILE A 111 -50.70 6.95 15.01
C ILE A 111 -51.59 5.68 14.98
N PRO A 112 -51.69 4.98 13.83
CA PRO A 112 -52.48 3.76 13.74
C PRO A 112 -52.02 2.69 14.73
N ASN A 113 -52.96 1.90 15.27
CA ASN A 113 -52.69 0.75 16.13
C ASN A 113 -51.77 1.03 17.35
N THR A 114 -51.84 2.23 17.92
CA THR A 114 -50.95 2.67 19.01
C THR A 114 -51.75 3.16 20.22
N THR A 115 -51.36 2.75 21.44
CA THR A 115 -51.95 3.26 22.69
C THR A 115 -51.37 4.63 23.06
N LYS A 116 -52.07 5.41 23.91
CA LYS A 116 -51.62 6.74 24.33
C LYS A 116 -50.22 6.73 24.96
N ASP A 117 -49.95 5.77 25.85
CA ASP A 117 -48.64 5.62 26.49
C ASP A 117 -47.52 5.33 25.47
N MET A 118 -47.82 4.53 24.44
CA MET A 118 -46.87 4.23 23.37
C MET A 118 -46.63 5.45 22.46
N ALA A 119 -47.68 6.22 22.15
CA ALA A 119 -47.57 7.45 21.38
C ALA A 119 -46.71 8.50 22.10
N GLU A 120 -46.86 8.62 23.42
CA GLU A 120 -46.04 9.53 24.24
C GLU A 120 -44.58 9.08 24.33
N MET A 121 -44.34 7.77 24.46
CA MET A 121 -43.00 7.19 24.36
C MET A 121 -42.36 7.47 22.99
N TYR A 122 -43.10 7.33 21.89
CA TYR A 122 -42.60 7.66 20.55
C TYR A 122 -42.30 9.14 20.39
N LYS A 123 -43.13 10.03 20.95
CA LYS A 123 -42.91 11.48 20.94
C LYS A 123 -41.60 11.84 21.64
N GLN A 124 -41.31 11.24 22.79
CA GLN A 124 -40.05 11.45 23.50
C GLN A 124 -38.84 10.87 22.73
N LYS A 125 -39.00 9.71 22.08
CA LYS A 125 -37.90 9.00 21.41
C LYS A 125 -37.50 9.64 20.07
N PHE A 126 -38.49 9.94 19.21
CA PHE A 126 -38.23 10.44 17.86
C PHE A 126 -38.12 11.96 17.81
N GLY A 127 -38.84 12.68 18.68
CA GLY A 127 -38.88 14.14 18.67
C GLY A 127 -39.47 14.70 17.37
N THR A 128 -38.99 15.89 16.95
CA THR A 128 -39.47 16.55 15.73
C THR A 128 -38.66 16.15 14.50
N LEU A 129 -39.33 16.15 13.33
CA LEU A 129 -38.69 15.88 12.04
C LEU A 129 -37.52 16.84 11.76
N ASP A 130 -37.67 18.14 12.06
CA ASP A 130 -36.59 19.12 11.93
C ASP A 130 -35.36 18.79 12.75
N SER A 131 -35.57 18.39 14.01
CA SER A 131 -34.48 18.03 14.91
C SER A 131 -33.72 16.83 14.36
N TYR A 132 -34.43 15.88 13.74
CA TYR A 132 -33.81 14.72 13.13
C TYR A 132 -33.03 15.07 11.86
N ILE A 133 -33.57 15.91 10.97
CA ILE A 133 -32.89 16.43 9.78
C ILE A 133 -31.59 17.15 10.17
N VAL A 134 -31.63 18.04 11.17
CA VAL A 134 -30.44 18.74 11.68
C VAL A 134 -29.42 17.78 12.32
N LYS A 135 -29.87 16.72 13.00
CA LYS A 135 -28.96 15.71 13.57
C LYS A 135 -28.23 14.92 12.48
N LEU A 136 -28.92 14.55 11.41
CA LEU A 136 -28.33 13.85 10.27
C LEU A 136 -27.30 14.72 9.55
N ASP A 137 -27.60 16.01 9.34
CA ASP A 137 -26.66 16.96 8.73
C ASP A 137 -25.37 17.11 9.57
N LYS A 138 -25.54 17.23 10.90
CA LYS A 138 -24.41 17.22 11.84
C LYS A 138 -23.62 15.91 11.77
N LEU A 139 -24.30 14.77 11.69
CA LEU A 139 -23.65 13.47 11.60
C LEU A 139 -22.78 13.36 10.33
N CYS A 140 -23.30 13.78 9.17
CA CYS A 140 -22.52 13.85 7.92
C CYS A 140 -21.25 14.68 8.10
N SER A 141 -21.38 15.90 8.62
CA SER A 141 -20.26 16.83 8.84
C SER A 141 -19.22 16.27 9.81
N GLN A 142 -19.66 15.57 10.86
CA GLN A 142 -18.77 14.94 11.84
C GLN A 142 -17.98 13.77 11.25
N ILE A 143 -18.66 12.88 10.53
CA ILE A 143 -18.03 11.74 9.84
C ILE A 143 -16.96 12.25 8.87
N PHE A 144 -17.32 13.25 8.05
CA PHE A 144 -16.40 13.85 7.10
C PHE A 144 -15.17 14.46 7.79
N SER A 145 -15.36 15.22 8.87
CA SER A 145 -14.28 15.86 9.61
C SER A 145 -13.31 14.85 10.26
N ILE A 146 -13.85 13.78 10.85
CA ILE A 146 -13.03 12.72 11.47
C ILE A 146 -12.23 11.96 10.42
N ALA A 147 -12.87 11.58 9.32
CA ALA A 147 -12.21 10.90 8.21
C ALA A 147 -11.11 11.77 7.62
N PHE A 148 -11.38 13.07 7.42
CA PHE A 148 -10.40 14.01 6.90
C PHE A 148 -9.15 14.10 7.78
N VAL A 149 -9.31 14.21 9.11
CA VAL A 149 -8.17 14.20 10.05
C VAL A 149 -7.32 12.92 9.92
N LEU A 150 -7.96 11.76 9.81
CA LEU A 150 -7.25 10.48 9.67
C LEU A 150 -6.53 10.36 8.33
N VAL A 151 -7.14 10.83 7.24
CA VAL A 151 -6.51 10.88 5.91
C VAL A 151 -5.31 11.82 5.93
N LEU A 152 -5.45 13.02 6.49
CA LEU A 152 -4.34 13.97 6.62
C LEU A 152 -3.20 13.39 7.46
N PHE A 153 -3.52 12.76 8.60
CA PHE A 153 -2.54 12.07 9.43
C PHE A 153 -1.83 10.95 8.66
N SER A 154 -2.57 10.18 7.88
CA SER A 154 -2.02 9.07 7.12
C SER A 154 -1.12 9.52 5.96
N ILE A 155 -1.52 10.57 5.23
CA ILE A 155 -0.68 11.20 4.20
C ILE A 155 0.62 11.71 4.83
N MET A 156 0.53 12.38 5.99
CA MET A 156 1.70 12.83 6.75
C MET A 156 2.63 11.66 7.11
N MET A 157 2.08 10.54 7.59
CA MET A 157 2.87 9.33 7.89
C MET A 157 3.52 8.76 6.63
N ALA A 158 2.79 8.65 5.51
CA ALA A 158 3.32 8.17 4.25
C ALA A 158 4.49 9.04 3.76
N VAL A 159 4.36 10.38 3.81
CA VAL A 159 5.44 11.31 3.45
C VAL A 159 6.63 11.16 4.39
N LEU A 160 6.42 11.03 5.71
CA LEU A 160 7.50 10.79 6.67
C LEU A 160 8.27 9.50 6.36
N TYR A 161 7.58 8.42 5.99
CA TYR A 161 8.23 7.17 5.59
C TYR A 161 9.02 7.33 4.28
N LEU A 162 8.49 8.05 3.29
CA LEU A 162 9.23 8.34 2.06
C LEU A 162 10.46 9.21 2.30
N LEU A 163 10.38 10.22 3.17
CA LEU A 163 11.54 11.02 3.57
C LEU A 163 12.57 10.16 4.32
N GLY A 164 12.11 9.28 5.21
CA GLY A 164 12.97 8.29 5.87
C GLY A 164 13.69 7.40 4.86
N PHE A 165 12.98 6.91 3.86
CA PHE A 165 13.54 6.13 2.76
C PHE A 165 14.61 6.89 1.98
N VAL A 166 14.31 8.11 1.51
CA VAL A 166 15.28 8.96 0.79
C VAL A 166 16.51 9.24 1.65
N ALA A 167 16.32 9.53 2.94
CA ALA A 167 17.43 9.70 3.86
C ALA A 167 18.29 8.43 3.96
N THR A 168 17.68 7.24 4.08
CA THR A 168 18.44 5.98 4.15
C THR A 168 19.25 5.71 2.88
N ILE A 169 18.69 5.97 1.69
CA ILE A 169 19.44 5.85 0.43
C ILE A 169 20.59 6.85 0.40
N GLY A 170 20.34 8.11 0.76
CA GLY A 170 21.39 9.15 0.80
C GLY A 170 22.55 8.74 1.71
N PHE A 171 22.25 8.28 2.93
CA PHE A 171 23.27 7.80 3.86
C PHE A 171 24.02 6.57 3.32
N LYS A 172 23.33 5.58 2.75
CA LYS A 172 23.98 4.41 2.13
C LYS A 172 24.88 4.80 0.95
N THR A 173 24.47 5.79 0.16
CA THR A 173 25.19 6.23 -1.05
C THR A 173 26.43 7.05 -0.72
N TYR A 174 26.33 8.04 0.17
CA TYR A 174 27.43 8.96 0.47
C TYR A 174 28.32 8.51 1.63
N LEU A 175 27.81 7.69 2.55
CA LEU A 175 28.52 7.23 3.76
C LEU A 175 28.32 5.72 4.04
N PRO A 176 28.66 4.83 3.08
CA PRO A 176 28.32 3.40 3.15
C PRO A 176 28.92 2.68 4.37
N VAL A 177 30.20 2.95 4.69
CA VAL A 177 30.91 2.31 5.82
C VAL A 177 30.30 2.71 7.17
N VAL A 178 29.87 3.96 7.30
CA VAL A 178 29.21 4.46 8.51
C VAL A 178 27.83 3.83 8.63
N TYR A 179 27.04 3.86 7.55
CA TYR A 179 25.69 3.29 7.51
C TYR A 179 25.67 1.82 7.98
N GLU A 180 26.54 0.97 7.43
CA GLU A 180 26.57 -0.45 7.79
C GLU A 180 26.90 -0.69 9.27
N LYS A 181 27.81 0.10 9.86
CA LYS A 181 28.19 -0.03 11.27
C LYS A 181 27.16 0.57 12.23
N THR A 182 26.45 1.61 11.82
CA THR A 182 25.59 2.39 12.73
C THR A 182 24.09 2.20 12.51
N LYS A 183 23.65 1.48 11.46
CA LYS A 183 22.21 1.32 11.14
C LYS A 183 21.38 0.78 12.30
N ILE A 184 21.89 -0.24 13.01
CA ILE A 184 21.19 -0.82 14.16
C ILE A 184 21.12 0.18 15.32
N ILE A 185 22.22 0.88 15.60
CA ILE A 185 22.28 1.89 16.66
C ILE A 185 21.29 3.02 16.36
N PHE A 186 21.24 3.50 15.11
CA PHE A 186 20.33 4.55 14.70
C PHE A 186 18.86 4.12 14.82
N LEU A 187 18.53 2.88 14.42
CA LEU A 187 17.18 2.32 14.57
C LEU A 187 16.77 2.23 16.05
N ILE A 188 17.66 1.75 16.93
CA ILE A 188 17.39 1.66 18.36
C ILE A 188 17.23 3.06 18.97
N LEU A 189 18.11 4.00 18.66
CA LEU A 189 18.01 5.38 19.14
C LEU A 189 16.71 6.04 18.66
N PHE A 190 16.33 5.85 17.40
CA PHE A 190 15.07 6.35 16.87
C PHE A 190 13.87 5.74 17.60
N ALA A 191 13.86 4.42 17.81
CA ALA A 191 12.82 3.74 18.57
C ALA A 191 12.73 4.24 20.02
N LEU A 192 13.87 4.48 20.69
CA LEU A 192 13.92 5.03 22.04
C LEU A 192 13.40 6.47 22.11
N ILE A 193 13.74 7.33 21.13
CA ILE A 193 13.22 8.70 21.05
C ILE A 193 11.70 8.70 20.86
N TRP A 194 11.18 7.81 20.02
CA TRP A 194 9.74 7.64 19.82
C TRP A 194 9.03 7.11 21.07
N ALA A 195 9.59 6.08 21.70
CA ALA A 195 9.06 5.52 22.95
C ALA A 195 9.06 6.58 24.07
N PHE A 196 10.15 7.33 24.21
CA PHE A 196 10.25 8.44 25.15
C PHE A 196 9.18 9.51 24.87
N SER A 197 9.02 9.92 23.62
CA SER A 197 8.02 10.91 23.21
C SER A 197 6.60 10.43 23.53
N MET A 198 6.28 9.16 23.27
CA MET A 198 5.01 8.54 23.63
C MET A 198 4.77 8.52 25.14
N VAL A 199 5.78 8.19 25.94
CA VAL A 199 5.70 8.20 27.40
C VAL A 199 5.44 9.62 27.92
N ILE A 200 6.15 10.63 27.41
CA ILE A 200 5.92 12.03 27.78
C ILE A 200 4.50 12.49 27.41
N MET A 201 4.00 12.11 26.22
CA MET A 201 2.62 12.41 25.81
C MET A 201 1.59 11.74 26.71
N ALA A 202 1.79 10.46 27.05
CA ALA A 202 0.89 9.70 27.91
C ALA A 202 0.86 10.27 29.33
N ILE A 203 2.03 10.59 29.92
CA ILE A 203 2.12 11.20 31.25
C ILE A 203 1.49 12.60 31.25
N GLY A 204 1.84 13.43 30.25
CA GLY A 204 1.36 14.82 30.15
C GLY A 204 -0.12 14.98 29.78
N SER A 205 -0.80 13.88 29.40
CA SER A 205 -2.27 13.84 29.26
C SER A 205 -3.00 14.00 30.59
N LYS A 206 -2.35 13.69 31.72
CA LYS A 206 -2.92 13.78 33.06
C LYS A 206 -2.53 15.11 33.71
N GLU A 207 -3.53 15.87 34.15
CA GLU A 207 -3.36 17.19 34.75
C GLU A 207 -2.36 17.20 35.92
N LYS A 208 -2.42 16.17 36.80
CA LYS A 208 -1.50 15.96 37.94
C LYS A 208 -0.01 16.04 37.58
N TYR A 209 0.37 15.61 36.38
CA TYR A 209 1.77 15.60 35.95
C TYR A 209 2.13 16.83 35.13
N ARG A 210 1.16 17.43 34.43
CA ARG A 210 1.36 18.68 33.69
C ARG A 210 1.63 19.87 34.62
N SER A 211 1.07 19.86 35.83
CA SER A 211 1.30 20.91 36.83
C SER A 211 2.70 20.90 37.46
N LYS A 212 3.50 19.84 37.28
CA LYS A 212 4.88 19.79 37.76
C LYS A 212 5.80 20.61 36.84
N PRO A 213 6.70 21.46 37.37
CA PRO A 213 7.45 22.44 36.58
C PRO A 213 8.36 21.82 35.51
N ILE A 214 9.02 20.69 35.80
CA ILE A 214 9.92 20.02 34.85
C ILE A 214 9.10 19.26 33.78
N LEU A 215 8.12 18.45 34.21
CA LEU A 215 7.30 17.63 33.31
C LEU A 215 6.39 18.49 32.42
N GLY A 216 5.84 19.58 32.95
CA GLY A 216 5.04 20.53 32.18
C GLY A 216 5.86 21.24 31.10
N LYS A 217 7.08 21.70 31.43
CA LYS A 217 8.02 22.27 30.45
C LYS A 217 8.40 21.25 29.37
N LEU A 218 8.74 20.03 29.78
CA LEU A 218 9.11 18.96 28.85
C LEU A 218 7.95 18.60 27.91
N TYR A 219 6.74 18.45 28.45
CA TYR A 219 5.54 18.18 27.66
C TYR A 219 5.25 19.29 26.64
N LYS A 220 5.30 20.56 27.06
CA LYS A 220 5.12 21.70 26.17
C LYS A 220 6.18 21.73 25.07
N ALA A 221 7.45 21.53 25.42
CA ALA A 221 8.54 21.46 24.46
C ALA A 221 8.37 20.32 23.45
N THR A 222 7.91 19.14 23.89
CA THR A 222 7.61 18.01 23.00
C THR A 222 6.51 18.36 22.01
N ILE A 223 5.42 19.00 22.45
CA ILE A 223 4.34 19.47 21.55
C ILE A 223 4.89 20.47 20.54
N GLU A 224 5.54 21.54 21.00
CA GLU A 224 6.05 22.60 20.12
C GLU A 224 7.00 22.05 19.06
N LYS A 225 7.96 21.20 19.46
CA LYS A 225 8.92 20.59 18.52
C LYS A 225 8.27 19.57 17.59
N SER A 226 7.30 18.79 18.07
CA SER A 226 6.57 17.82 17.24
C SER A 226 5.71 18.49 16.15
N THR A 227 5.40 19.78 16.28
CA THR A 227 4.69 20.57 15.25
C THR A 227 5.36 20.46 13.87
N PHE A 228 6.69 20.37 13.82
CA PHE A 228 7.43 20.20 12.57
C PHE A 228 7.06 18.90 11.84
N LEU A 229 6.81 17.80 12.58
CA LEU A 229 6.42 16.51 12.00
C LEU A 229 5.09 16.59 11.24
N TYR A 230 4.24 17.56 11.59
CA TYR A 230 2.97 17.79 10.90
C TYR A 230 3.12 18.51 9.56
N MET A 231 4.32 18.94 9.14
CA MET A 231 4.58 19.54 7.82
C MET A 231 3.58 20.67 7.46
N GLY A 232 3.23 21.52 8.43
CA GLY A 232 2.26 22.61 8.25
C GLY A 232 0.79 22.23 8.47
N MET A 233 0.47 20.95 8.58
CA MET A 233 -0.88 20.42 8.82
C MET A 233 -1.30 20.45 10.30
N TYR A 234 -0.43 20.91 11.20
CA TYR A 234 -0.69 20.97 12.63
C TYR A 234 -1.94 21.79 12.94
N LYS A 235 -2.04 23.00 12.39
CA LYS A 235 -3.17 23.91 12.65
C LYS A 235 -4.52 23.29 12.20
N PRO A 236 -4.70 22.83 10.95
CA PRO A 236 -5.94 22.17 10.53
C PRO A 236 -6.31 20.95 11.40
N ILE A 237 -5.37 20.05 11.65
CA ILE A 237 -5.62 18.82 12.43
C ILE A 237 -6.01 19.16 13.87
N GLN A 238 -5.26 20.05 14.52
CA GLN A 238 -5.54 20.42 15.90
C GLN A 238 -6.81 21.25 16.05
N PHE A 239 -7.16 22.08 15.05
CA PHE A 239 -8.40 22.84 15.07
C PHE A 239 -9.61 21.89 15.13
N ILE A 240 -9.61 20.84 14.31
CA ILE A 240 -10.66 19.82 14.32
C ILE A 240 -10.65 19.04 15.65
N ASN A 241 -9.48 18.57 16.09
CA ASN A 241 -9.35 17.81 17.34
C ASN A 241 -9.80 18.62 18.57
N PHE A 242 -9.44 19.90 18.66
CA PHE A 242 -9.86 20.78 19.76
C PHE A 242 -11.34 21.13 19.69
N THR A 243 -11.90 21.27 18.49
CA THR A 243 -13.35 21.47 18.31
C THR A 243 -14.11 20.26 18.85
N PHE A 244 -13.71 19.04 18.49
CA PHE A 244 -14.35 17.84 19.04
C PHE A 244 -14.09 17.65 20.53
N GLY A 245 -12.85 17.85 20.98
CA GLY A 245 -12.46 17.67 22.38
C GLY A 245 -13.13 18.64 23.35
N SER A 246 -13.50 19.84 22.88
CA SER A 246 -14.22 20.85 23.69
C SER A 246 -15.73 20.67 23.70
N ASN A 247 -16.31 20.12 22.62
CA ASN A 247 -17.77 20.00 22.45
C ASN A 247 -18.33 18.61 22.78
N MET A 248 -17.48 17.59 22.93
CA MET A 248 -17.89 16.23 23.28
C MET A 248 -17.42 15.84 24.68
N PRO A 249 -18.18 15.00 25.42
CA PRO A 249 -17.72 14.46 26.68
C PRO A 249 -16.36 13.76 26.50
N HIS A 250 -15.35 14.17 27.26
CA HIS A 250 -13.95 13.76 27.07
C HIS A 250 -13.78 12.23 26.97
N LYS A 251 -14.46 11.46 27.84
CA LYS A 251 -14.43 9.99 27.80
C LYS A 251 -14.99 9.40 26.51
N LYS A 252 -16.08 9.97 25.99
CA LYS A 252 -16.72 9.50 24.75
C LYS A 252 -15.84 9.82 23.54
N TYR A 253 -15.37 11.06 23.44
CA TYR A 253 -14.47 11.50 22.37
C TYR A 253 -13.21 10.64 22.33
N PHE A 254 -12.50 10.51 23.46
CA PHE A 254 -11.27 9.73 23.53
C PHE A 254 -11.48 8.26 23.16
N ARG A 255 -12.56 7.62 23.65
CA ARG A 255 -12.91 6.25 23.28
C ARG A 255 -13.19 6.12 21.78
N THR A 256 -13.92 7.05 21.19
CA THR A 256 -14.23 7.04 19.75
C THR A 256 -12.96 7.18 18.90
N VAL A 257 -12.09 8.14 19.24
CA VAL A 257 -10.81 8.33 18.52
C VAL A 257 -9.91 7.10 18.67
N LEU A 258 -9.84 6.50 19.87
CA LEU A 258 -9.06 5.28 20.08
C LEU A 258 -9.57 4.11 19.23
N ILE A 259 -10.89 3.87 19.20
CA ILE A 259 -11.46 2.77 18.42
C ILE A 259 -11.19 2.98 16.93
N ILE A 260 -11.53 4.16 16.40
CA ILE A 260 -11.36 4.44 14.97
C ILE A 260 -9.87 4.42 14.60
N GLY A 261 -9.01 5.02 15.42
CA GLY A 261 -7.57 5.01 15.22
C GLY A 261 -7.01 3.59 15.25
N PHE A 262 -7.35 2.79 16.26
CA PHE A 262 -6.90 1.40 16.35
C PHE A 262 -7.35 0.56 15.14
N THR A 263 -8.61 0.68 14.72
CA THR A 263 -9.11 0.01 13.51
C THR A 263 -8.33 0.44 12.27
N PHE A 264 -8.08 1.75 12.10
CA PHE A 264 -7.30 2.26 10.99
C PHE A 264 -5.87 1.70 10.98
N PHE A 265 -5.17 1.72 12.12
CA PHE A 265 -3.83 1.15 12.23
C PHE A 265 -3.80 -0.36 12.02
N ALA A 266 -4.81 -1.10 12.49
CA ALA A 266 -4.93 -2.53 12.25
C ALA A 266 -5.07 -2.84 10.76
N VAL A 267 -5.89 -2.07 10.03
CA VAL A 267 -6.02 -2.19 8.57
C VAL A 267 -4.70 -1.87 7.87
N ALA A 268 -4.02 -0.78 8.27
CA ALA A 268 -2.72 -0.43 7.71
C ALA A 268 -1.67 -1.54 7.93
N ILE A 269 -1.58 -2.06 9.16
CA ILE A 269 -0.66 -3.17 9.47
C ILE A 269 -1.04 -4.43 8.67
N GLY A 270 -2.33 -4.71 8.50
CA GLY A 270 -2.81 -5.81 7.66
C GLY A 270 -2.40 -5.66 6.18
N ILE A 271 -2.54 -4.46 5.60
CA ILE A 271 -2.11 -4.16 4.23
C ILE A 271 -0.58 -4.24 4.11
N TYR A 272 0.15 -3.74 5.10
CA TYR A 272 1.62 -3.82 5.14
C TYR A 272 2.08 -5.29 5.18
N SER A 273 1.53 -6.07 6.12
CA SER A 273 1.90 -7.47 6.32
C SER A 273 1.56 -8.32 5.11
N SER A 274 0.39 -8.07 4.51
CA SER A 274 -0.02 -8.80 3.31
C SER A 274 0.91 -8.51 2.13
N LYS A 275 1.26 -7.24 1.86
CA LYS A 275 2.17 -6.94 0.75
C LYS A 275 3.60 -7.46 0.99
N LEU A 276 4.05 -7.52 2.25
CA LEU A 276 5.35 -8.11 2.59
C LEU A 276 5.36 -9.63 2.36
N LEU A 277 4.31 -10.33 2.79
CA LEU A 277 4.16 -11.78 2.58
C LEU A 277 4.03 -12.11 1.09
N GLU A 278 3.25 -11.32 0.35
CA GLU A 278 3.09 -11.43 -1.10
C GLU A 278 4.42 -11.26 -1.83
N HIS A 279 5.21 -10.22 -1.50
CA HIS A 279 6.53 -10.01 -2.06
C HIS A 279 7.52 -11.15 -1.70
N ALA A 280 7.33 -11.80 -0.54
CA ALA A 280 8.09 -12.97 -0.14
C ALA A 280 7.58 -14.30 -0.74
N GLY A 281 6.51 -14.27 -1.54
CA GLY A 281 5.88 -15.47 -2.12
C GLY A 281 5.16 -16.36 -1.10
N ILE A 282 4.83 -15.83 0.09
CA ILE A 282 4.17 -16.58 1.16
C ILE A 282 2.65 -16.41 1.03
N PRO A 283 1.90 -17.50 0.78
CA PRO A 283 0.45 -17.41 0.64
C PRO A 283 -0.22 -17.06 1.97
N ILE A 284 -1.20 -16.18 1.90
CA ILE A 284 -1.97 -15.70 3.05
C ILE A 284 -3.31 -16.44 3.08
N LEU A 285 -3.72 -16.90 4.26
CA LEU A 285 -5.03 -17.56 4.50
C LEU A 285 -5.25 -18.88 3.74
N GLU A 286 -4.18 -19.55 3.29
CA GLU A 286 -4.29 -20.91 2.78
C GLU A 286 -4.61 -21.88 3.93
N SER A 287 -5.82 -22.46 3.91
CA SER A 287 -6.33 -23.34 4.97
C SER A 287 -6.46 -24.79 4.54
N ARG A 288 -6.13 -25.12 3.29
CA ARG A 288 -6.26 -26.48 2.75
C ARG A 288 -5.12 -27.36 3.27
N ASN A 289 -5.47 -28.41 4.00
CA ASN A 289 -4.50 -29.32 4.63
C ASN A 289 -3.69 -30.18 3.64
N TYR A 290 -4.22 -30.43 2.44
CA TYR A 290 -3.60 -31.31 1.44
C TYR A 290 -3.09 -30.55 0.21
N TYR A 291 -3.24 -29.22 0.17
CA TYR A 291 -2.78 -28.40 -0.95
C TYR A 291 -1.38 -27.84 -0.64
N SER A 292 -0.43 -28.01 -1.56
CA SER A 292 0.93 -27.50 -1.33
C SER A 292 0.97 -25.99 -1.47
N SER A 293 1.37 -25.32 -0.40
CA SER A 293 1.59 -23.87 -0.35
C SER A 293 3.04 -23.46 -0.59
N GLY A 294 4.00 -24.41 -0.61
CA GLY A 294 5.43 -24.09 -0.52
C GLY A 294 6.41 -24.86 -1.42
N SER A 295 5.98 -25.81 -2.26
CA SER A 295 6.90 -26.51 -3.17
C SER A 295 6.71 -26.04 -4.62
N ALA A 296 7.67 -25.26 -5.14
CA ALA A 296 7.70 -24.86 -6.56
C ALA A 296 7.74 -26.08 -7.51
N ASN A 297 8.41 -27.16 -7.09
CA ASN A 297 8.54 -28.36 -7.92
C ASN A 297 7.21 -29.07 -8.18
N HIS A 298 6.22 -28.95 -7.29
CA HIS A 298 4.96 -29.70 -7.38
C HIS A 298 3.74 -28.79 -7.56
N LYS A 299 3.96 -27.52 -7.85
CA LYS A 299 2.92 -26.52 -8.03
C LYS A 299 3.13 -25.84 -9.37
N LEU A 300 2.05 -25.75 -10.15
CA LEU A 300 2.04 -24.90 -11.34
C LEU A 300 1.63 -23.50 -10.93
N GLU A 301 2.59 -22.58 -10.94
CA GLU A 301 2.32 -21.17 -10.74
C GLU A 301 2.05 -20.52 -12.10
N THR A 302 0.81 -20.08 -12.29
CA THR A 302 0.33 -19.40 -13.51
C THR A 302 1.28 -18.30 -13.98
N ASN A 303 1.89 -17.57 -13.03
CA ASN A 303 2.80 -16.46 -13.32
C ASN A 303 4.07 -16.88 -14.06
N PHE A 304 4.46 -18.16 -14.09
CA PHE A 304 5.61 -18.62 -14.87
C PHE A 304 5.31 -18.89 -16.34
N TYR A 305 4.05 -18.86 -16.77
CA TYR A 305 3.64 -19.22 -18.14
C TYR A 305 2.92 -18.08 -18.84
N ASP A 306 3.50 -17.58 -19.93
CA ASP A 306 2.97 -16.39 -20.62
C ASP A 306 1.56 -16.62 -21.20
N ASN A 307 1.20 -17.85 -21.58
CA ASN A 307 -0.13 -18.22 -22.09
C ASN A 307 -1.24 -18.19 -21.02
N LEU A 308 -0.90 -18.38 -19.74
CA LEU A 308 -1.88 -18.45 -18.65
C LEU A 308 -2.03 -17.13 -17.88
N ARG A 309 -1.11 -16.18 -18.07
CA ARG A 309 -1.08 -14.89 -17.37
C ARG A 309 -2.09 -13.88 -17.91
N THR A 310 -2.76 -13.19 -17.01
CA THR A 310 -3.57 -12.00 -17.30
C THR A 310 -2.71 -10.73 -17.37
N GLU A 311 -3.27 -9.63 -17.89
CA GLU A 311 -2.55 -8.35 -17.99
C GLU A 311 -2.22 -7.70 -16.64
N ASN A 312 -2.97 -8.03 -15.59
CA ASN A 312 -2.79 -7.49 -14.25
C ASN A 312 -1.83 -8.31 -13.38
N ASP A 313 -1.36 -9.47 -13.86
CA ASP A 313 -0.45 -10.31 -13.09
C ASP A 313 0.97 -9.73 -13.08
N ASP A 314 1.55 -9.63 -11.89
CA ASP A 314 2.92 -9.16 -11.66
C ASP A 314 3.94 -9.87 -12.57
N THR A 315 5.06 -9.19 -12.84
CA THR A 315 6.16 -9.84 -13.57
C THR A 315 6.84 -10.87 -12.68
N PRO A 316 6.86 -12.17 -13.07
CA PRO A 316 7.53 -13.19 -12.30
C PRO A 316 9.05 -12.97 -12.35
N VAL A 317 9.79 -13.68 -11.50
CA VAL A 317 11.25 -13.74 -11.57
C VAL A 317 11.75 -14.30 -12.90
N ALA A 318 11.02 -15.25 -13.48
CA ALA A 318 11.23 -15.77 -14.83
C ALA A 318 9.92 -16.34 -15.40
N SER A 319 9.79 -16.39 -16.72
CA SER A 319 8.67 -17.05 -17.40
C SER A 319 9.12 -17.83 -18.64
N ILE A 320 8.26 -18.75 -19.06
CA ILE A 320 8.34 -19.48 -20.32
C ILE A 320 7.06 -19.29 -21.12
N GLN A 321 7.08 -19.63 -22.42
CA GLN A 321 5.94 -19.33 -23.30
C GLN A 321 4.64 -20.04 -22.92
N SER A 322 4.73 -21.25 -22.34
CA SER A 322 3.59 -22.13 -22.10
C SER A 322 3.95 -23.25 -21.11
N ASP A 323 2.95 -23.78 -20.42
CA ASP A 323 3.08 -24.98 -19.59
C ASP A 323 3.29 -26.25 -20.43
N VAL A 324 2.77 -26.25 -21.66
CA VAL A 324 3.03 -27.28 -22.67
C VAL A 324 3.82 -26.69 -23.83
N ILE A 325 4.96 -27.31 -24.13
CA ILE A 325 5.92 -26.88 -25.16
C ILE A 325 5.90 -27.89 -26.30
N GLU A 326 5.65 -27.39 -27.50
CA GLU A 326 5.65 -28.19 -28.74
C GLU A 326 6.73 -27.73 -29.71
N GLU A 327 7.29 -26.54 -29.48
CA GLU A 327 8.28 -25.93 -30.36
C GLU A 327 9.70 -26.47 -30.13
N PRO A 328 10.59 -26.35 -31.14
CA PRO A 328 12.00 -26.71 -31.00
C PRO A 328 12.78 -25.83 -30.00
N PHE A 329 12.17 -24.72 -29.54
CA PHE A 329 12.80 -23.79 -28.62
C PHE A 329 11.88 -23.46 -27.44
N LEU A 330 12.43 -23.62 -26.25
CA LEU A 330 11.89 -23.07 -25.01
C LEU A 330 12.32 -21.60 -24.91
N LYS A 331 11.35 -20.69 -24.91
CA LYS A 331 11.57 -19.24 -24.79
C LYS A 331 11.62 -18.91 -23.31
N LEU A 332 12.82 -18.70 -22.78
CA LEU A 332 13.02 -18.29 -21.40
C LEU A 332 13.12 -16.76 -21.34
N PHE A 333 12.33 -16.15 -20.47
CA PHE A 333 12.46 -14.77 -20.05
C PHE A 333 12.83 -14.72 -18.57
N ILE A 334 13.89 -14.00 -18.21
CA ILE A 334 14.30 -13.72 -16.83
C ILE A 334 14.08 -12.23 -16.59
N ASN A 335 13.31 -11.88 -15.57
CA ASN A 335 13.01 -10.48 -15.25
C ASN A 335 14.25 -9.78 -14.69
N TYR A 336 14.60 -8.61 -15.24
CA TYR A 336 15.75 -7.84 -14.80
C TYR A 336 15.31 -6.78 -13.78
N THR A 337 15.28 -7.16 -12.50
CA THR A 337 14.99 -6.22 -11.42
C THR A 337 16.23 -5.42 -11.02
N LYS A 338 16.03 -4.21 -10.50
CA LYS A 338 17.13 -3.33 -10.10
C LYS A 338 18.06 -3.93 -9.05
N ILE A 339 17.57 -4.86 -8.23
CA ILE A 339 18.34 -5.58 -7.21
C ILE A 339 19.51 -6.36 -7.82
N LEU A 340 19.35 -6.89 -9.05
CA LEU A 340 20.41 -7.64 -9.73
C LEU A 340 21.68 -6.80 -9.92
N ASP A 341 21.57 -5.48 -10.07
CA ASP A 341 22.73 -4.60 -10.25
C ASP A 341 23.71 -4.67 -9.08
N GLU A 342 23.23 -4.82 -7.83
CA GLU A 342 24.08 -4.92 -6.64
C GLU A 342 24.95 -6.19 -6.68
N ASN A 343 24.35 -7.31 -7.10
CA ASN A 343 25.05 -8.58 -7.23
C ASN A 343 25.99 -8.59 -8.43
N LEU A 344 25.51 -8.12 -9.58
CA LEU A 344 26.29 -8.07 -10.82
C LEU A 344 27.49 -7.14 -10.67
N ALA A 345 27.38 -6.01 -9.97
CA ALA A 345 28.49 -5.10 -9.71
C ALA A 345 29.66 -5.74 -8.94
N LYS A 346 29.42 -6.80 -8.15
CA LYS A 346 30.48 -7.52 -7.41
C LYS A 346 31.33 -8.40 -8.32
N ILE A 347 30.79 -8.86 -9.45
CA ILE A 347 31.44 -9.80 -10.37
C ILE A 347 31.83 -9.18 -11.70
N TYR A 348 31.08 -8.17 -12.14
CA TYR A 348 31.28 -7.50 -13.41
C TYR A 348 32.53 -6.62 -13.36
N LYS A 349 33.41 -6.80 -14.34
CA LYS A 349 34.55 -5.91 -14.59
C LYS A 349 34.29 -5.21 -15.92
N GLU A 350 34.22 -3.88 -15.89
CA GLU A 350 33.99 -3.13 -17.12
C GLU A 350 35.18 -3.35 -18.08
N PRO A 351 34.93 -3.69 -19.35
CA PRO A 351 36.02 -3.91 -20.30
C PRO A 351 36.77 -2.61 -20.57
N THR A 352 38.10 -2.68 -20.61
CA THR A 352 38.95 -1.55 -21.01
C THR A 352 38.87 -1.35 -22.52
N LEU A 353 38.01 -0.42 -22.96
CA LEU A 353 37.81 -0.09 -24.37
C LEU A 353 38.70 1.07 -24.81
N SER A 354 39.23 0.99 -26.04
CA SER A 354 40.06 2.06 -26.61
C SER A 354 39.31 3.40 -26.68
N ASP A 355 40.00 4.48 -26.32
CA ASP A 355 39.46 5.85 -26.37
C ASP A 355 39.10 6.30 -27.79
N ASN A 356 39.75 5.72 -28.80
CA ASN A 356 39.53 6.02 -30.22
C ASN A 356 38.18 5.50 -30.76
N LEU A 357 37.49 4.61 -30.03
CA LEU A 357 36.18 4.09 -30.44
C LEU A 357 35.08 5.12 -30.18
N ARG A 358 34.17 5.30 -31.15
CA ARG A 358 32.96 6.12 -30.94
C ARG A 358 32.03 5.43 -29.94
N ASN A 359 31.19 6.19 -29.26
CA ASN A 359 30.19 5.65 -28.33
C ASN A 359 29.25 4.61 -28.98
N SER A 360 28.92 4.77 -30.27
CA SER A 360 28.12 3.78 -31.02
C SER A 360 28.82 2.42 -31.16
N GLN A 361 30.16 2.39 -31.20
CA GLN A 361 30.97 1.17 -31.28
C GLN A 361 31.27 0.61 -29.89
N LYS A 362 31.39 1.46 -28.86
CA LYS A 362 31.60 1.05 -27.47
C LYS A 362 30.36 0.35 -26.87
N ARG A 363 29.15 0.78 -27.24
CA ARG A 363 27.87 0.21 -26.75
C ARG A 363 27.75 -1.31 -26.98
N PRO A 364 27.83 -1.85 -28.21
CA PRO A 364 27.68 -3.28 -28.44
C PRO A 364 28.75 -4.12 -27.72
N LEU A 365 29.99 -3.59 -27.59
CA LEU A 365 31.05 -4.27 -26.85
C LEU A 365 30.75 -4.34 -25.34
N ARG A 366 30.20 -3.26 -24.77
CA ARG A 366 29.74 -3.24 -23.36
C ARG A 366 28.56 -4.17 -23.14
N ASP A 367 27.61 -4.19 -24.08
CA ASP A 367 26.41 -5.03 -23.97
C ASP A 367 26.78 -6.50 -24.07
N ALA A 368 27.69 -6.88 -24.99
CA ALA A 368 28.25 -8.23 -25.05
C ALA A 368 28.94 -8.64 -23.74
N ALA A 369 29.79 -7.79 -23.17
CA ALA A 369 30.46 -8.07 -21.89
C ALA A 369 29.47 -8.22 -20.72
N ARG A 370 28.38 -7.44 -20.72
CA ARG A 370 27.31 -7.57 -19.70
C ARG A 370 26.54 -8.89 -19.86
N LEU A 371 26.21 -9.28 -21.09
CA LEU A 371 25.54 -10.56 -21.36
C LEU A 371 26.42 -11.76 -21.00
N GLU A 372 27.73 -11.67 -21.25
CA GLU A 372 28.70 -12.67 -20.79
C GLU A 372 28.76 -12.77 -19.26
N CYS A 373 28.73 -11.63 -18.57
CA CYS A 373 28.65 -11.59 -17.12
C CYS A 373 27.35 -12.24 -16.60
N LEU A 374 26.22 -11.99 -17.25
CA LEU A 374 24.95 -12.65 -16.97
C LEU A 374 25.02 -14.16 -17.22
N GLY A 375 25.72 -14.59 -18.28
CA GLY A 375 26.07 -16.00 -18.56
C GLY A 375 26.86 -16.68 -17.44
N THR A 376 27.65 -15.92 -16.69
CA THR A 376 28.38 -16.42 -15.51
C THR A 376 27.53 -16.37 -14.24
N TYR A 377 26.60 -15.42 -14.15
CA TYR A 377 25.74 -15.24 -13.00
C TYR A 377 24.60 -16.25 -12.94
N PHE A 378 23.95 -16.53 -14.08
CA PHE A 378 22.86 -17.49 -14.21
C PHE A 378 23.37 -18.84 -14.72
N GLN A 379 23.09 -19.88 -13.95
CA GLN A 379 23.26 -21.27 -14.38
C GLN A 379 21.88 -21.83 -14.75
N ILE A 380 21.71 -22.22 -16.01
CA ILE A 380 20.46 -22.78 -16.53
C ILE A 380 20.63 -24.28 -16.77
N SER A 381 19.70 -25.07 -16.24
CA SER A 381 19.65 -26.51 -16.53
C SER A 381 18.23 -26.97 -16.83
N ILE A 382 18.09 -27.90 -17.76
CA ILE A 382 16.84 -28.61 -18.02
C ILE A 382 16.99 -30.01 -17.43
N ASN A 383 16.16 -30.33 -16.43
CA ASN A 383 16.35 -31.49 -15.57
C ASN A 383 17.77 -31.51 -14.98
N ASP A 384 18.53 -32.57 -15.22
CA ASP A 384 19.92 -32.74 -14.76
C ASP A 384 20.97 -32.21 -15.76
N SER A 385 20.54 -31.74 -16.94
CA SER A 385 21.44 -31.28 -18.00
C SER A 385 21.68 -29.78 -17.89
N THR A 386 22.90 -29.38 -17.50
CA THR A 386 23.30 -27.96 -17.50
C THR A 386 23.58 -27.51 -18.93
N LEU A 387 22.98 -26.39 -19.32
CA LEU A 387 23.23 -25.74 -20.60
C LEU A 387 24.50 -24.90 -20.50
N ASN A 388 25.47 -25.17 -21.37
CA ASN A 388 26.69 -24.38 -21.44
C ASN A 388 26.43 -23.10 -22.23
N SER A 389 26.54 -21.94 -21.57
CA SER A 389 26.48 -20.60 -22.17
C SER A 389 25.24 -20.35 -23.04
N PRO A 390 24.04 -20.23 -22.45
CA PRO A 390 22.84 -19.82 -23.17
C PRO A 390 23.06 -18.43 -23.81
N GLU A 391 22.61 -18.27 -25.05
CA GLU A 391 22.67 -16.97 -25.74
C GLU A 391 21.61 -16.03 -25.15
N PHE A 392 22.07 -15.09 -24.33
CA PHE A 392 21.23 -14.09 -23.70
C PHE A 392 21.06 -12.85 -24.58
N LEU A 393 19.85 -12.30 -24.57
CA LEU A 393 19.49 -11.05 -25.23
C LEU A 393 18.78 -10.14 -24.24
N PHE A 394 19.08 -8.84 -24.27
CA PHE A 394 18.25 -7.88 -23.54
C PHE A 394 16.90 -7.71 -24.24
N GLU A 395 15.81 -7.82 -23.49
CA GLU A 395 14.46 -7.62 -24.00
C GLU A 395 13.76 -6.52 -23.20
N THR A 396 13.02 -5.67 -23.90
CA THR A 396 12.06 -4.75 -23.31
C THR A 396 10.69 -5.12 -23.86
N ASN A 397 9.80 -5.59 -23.00
CA ASN A 397 8.43 -5.92 -23.37
C ASN A 397 7.45 -4.98 -22.66
N ALA A 398 6.15 -5.11 -22.95
CA ALA A 398 5.12 -4.26 -22.34
C ALA A 398 5.04 -4.36 -20.81
N ARG A 399 5.62 -5.42 -20.22
CA ARG A 399 5.54 -5.73 -18.79
C ARG A 399 6.83 -5.40 -18.04
N GLY A 400 7.97 -5.19 -18.71
CA GLY A 400 9.22 -4.83 -18.05
C GLY A 400 10.47 -5.03 -18.89
N LYS A 401 11.62 -4.90 -18.23
CA LYS A 401 12.95 -5.15 -18.80
C LYS A 401 13.44 -6.50 -18.32
N GLY A 402 14.04 -7.29 -19.21
CA GLY A 402 14.52 -8.61 -18.87
C GLY A 402 15.60 -9.11 -19.80
N ILE A 403 15.92 -10.38 -19.60
CA ILE A 403 16.87 -11.14 -20.39
C ILE A 403 16.11 -12.30 -21.02
N LYS A 404 16.25 -12.47 -22.33
CA LYS A 404 15.64 -13.57 -23.08
C LYS A 404 16.71 -14.57 -23.51
N ALA A 405 16.37 -15.85 -23.49
CA ALA A 405 17.14 -16.93 -24.09
C ALA A 405 16.22 -17.90 -24.84
N TYR A 406 16.73 -18.48 -25.92
CA TYR A 406 16.06 -19.56 -26.65
C TYR A 406 16.82 -20.86 -26.40
N LEU A 407 16.21 -21.79 -25.67
CA LEU A 407 16.85 -23.04 -25.26
C LEU A 407 16.35 -24.17 -26.15
N ASN A 408 17.26 -24.95 -26.74
CA ASN A 408 16.90 -26.07 -27.61
C ASN A 408 16.19 -27.18 -26.80
N THR A 409 15.08 -27.70 -27.31
CA THR A 409 14.28 -28.77 -26.68
C THR A 409 14.67 -30.18 -27.11
N GLU A 410 15.71 -30.36 -27.93
CA GLU A 410 16.20 -31.68 -28.40
C GLU A 410 16.48 -32.68 -27.27
N ASN A 411 17.01 -32.21 -26.13
CA ASN A 411 17.33 -33.05 -24.98
C ASN A 411 16.19 -33.15 -23.95
N CYS A 412 15.01 -32.58 -24.24
CA CYS A 412 13.84 -32.67 -23.36
C CYS A 412 13.22 -34.07 -23.45
N LYS A 413 12.83 -34.62 -22.29
CA LYS A 413 12.09 -35.87 -22.23
C LYS A 413 10.65 -35.61 -22.67
N ILE A 414 10.03 -36.53 -23.41
CA ILE A 414 8.59 -36.44 -23.68
C ILE A 414 7.84 -36.52 -22.35
N GLY A 415 6.91 -35.58 -22.13
CA GLY A 415 6.22 -35.40 -20.85
C GLY A 415 6.91 -34.37 -19.96
N ARG A 416 6.95 -34.62 -18.65
CA ARG A 416 7.38 -33.63 -17.66
C ARG A 416 8.90 -33.39 -17.68
N ASN A 417 9.27 -32.12 -17.76
CA ASN A 417 10.60 -31.59 -17.55
C ASN A 417 10.56 -30.48 -16.52
N THR A 418 11.72 -30.12 -15.97
CA THR A 418 11.85 -28.94 -15.09
C THR A 418 12.99 -28.07 -15.57
N LEU A 419 12.71 -26.79 -15.78
CA LEU A 419 13.73 -25.77 -16.00
C LEU A 419 14.19 -25.27 -14.64
N HIS A 420 15.49 -25.38 -14.37
CA HIS A 420 16.14 -24.87 -13.17
C HIS A 420 16.99 -23.66 -13.54
N ILE A 421 16.75 -22.55 -12.84
CA ILE A 421 17.57 -21.35 -12.94
C ILE A 421 18.22 -21.17 -11.57
N LYS A 422 19.56 -21.14 -11.55
CA LYS A 422 20.35 -20.91 -10.35
C LYS A 422 21.16 -19.64 -10.49
N THR A 423 21.34 -18.92 -9.39
CA THR A 423 22.14 -17.69 -9.35
C THR A 423 23.41 -17.89 -8.55
N LEU A 424 24.51 -17.31 -9.02
CA LEU A 424 25.78 -17.31 -8.30
C LEU A 424 25.68 -16.52 -6.99
N LYS A 425 26.05 -17.17 -5.88
CA LYS A 425 26.16 -16.52 -4.57
C LYS A 425 27.43 -15.69 -4.49
N THR A 426 27.30 -14.39 -4.75
CA THR A 426 28.44 -13.45 -4.81
C THR A 426 29.24 -13.39 -3.51
N ASP A 427 28.59 -13.60 -2.37
CA ASP A 427 29.24 -13.50 -1.05
C ASP A 427 30.07 -14.74 -0.70
N SER A 428 29.96 -15.82 -1.48
CA SER A 428 30.77 -17.04 -1.31
C SER A 428 32.05 -17.05 -2.15
N LEU A 429 32.28 -16.00 -2.95
CA LEU A 429 33.48 -15.88 -3.76
C LEU A 429 34.75 -15.90 -2.89
N PRO A 430 35.82 -16.61 -3.30
CA PRO A 430 36.05 -17.17 -4.64
C PRO A 430 35.38 -18.53 -4.91
N LYS A 431 34.76 -19.19 -3.92
CA LYS A 431 34.08 -20.47 -4.13
C LYS A 431 32.76 -20.22 -4.87
N LYS A 432 32.65 -20.72 -6.11
CA LYS A 432 31.41 -20.64 -6.90
C LYS A 432 30.36 -21.58 -6.30
N VAL A 433 29.40 -21.01 -5.58
CA VAL A 433 28.22 -21.69 -5.05
C VAL A 433 27.00 -21.10 -5.75
N TYR A 434 26.12 -21.95 -6.25
CA TYR A 434 24.89 -21.55 -6.92
C TYR A 434 23.69 -21.94 -6.06
N ASP A 435 22.81 -20.98 -5.82
CA ASP A 435 21.56 -21.19 -5.10
C ASP A 435 20.39 -21.24 -6.11
N GLU A 436 19.39 -22.08 -5.84
CA GLU A 436 18.20 -22.17 -6.68
C GLU A 436 17.46 -20.84 -6.68
N TYR A 437 17.28 -20.25 -7.86
CA TYR A 437 16.56 -19.01 -8.05
C TYR A 437 15.09 -19.29 -8.35
N VAL A 438 14.81 -20.17 -9.32
CA VAL A 438 13.45 -20.63 -9.63
C VAL A 438 13.50 -21.96 -10.38
N ALA A 439 12.51 -22.82 -10.10
CA ALA A 439 12.27 -24.06 -10.82
C ALA A 439 10.89 -24.00 -11.49
N ILE A 440 10.84 -24.18 -12.81
CA ILE A 440 9.61 -24.10 -13.62
C ILE A 440 9.36 -25.47 -14.28
N PRO A 441 8.37 -26.24 -13.81
CA PRO A 441 7.98 -27.49 -14.47
C PRO A 441 7.24 -27.21 -15.79
N PHE A 442 7.49 -27.99 -16.83
CA PHE A 442 6.78 -27.87 -18.11
C PHE A 442 6.67 -29.23 -18.79
N TRP A 443 5.74 -29.36 -19.73
CA TRP A 443 5.53 -30.61 -20.48
C TRP A 443 5.98 -30.44 -21.91
N TYR A 444 6.92 -31.26 -22.35
CA TYR A 444 7.36 -31.30 -23.73
C TYR A 444 6.58 -32.36 -24.49
N SER A 445 5.91 -31.93 -25.55
CA SER A 445 5.28 -32.82 -26.52
C SER A 445 6.05 -32.69 -27.82
N ASN A 446 6.71 -33.76 -28.26
CA ASN A 446 7.27 -33.78 -29.59
C ASN A 446 6.09 -33.87 -30.56
N LYS A 447 5.68 -32.75 -31.16
CA LYS A 447 4.85 -32.80 -32.37
C LYS A 447 5.70 -33.44 -33.45
N GLY A 448 5.60 -34.78 -33.52
CA GLY A 448 6.10 -35.55 -34.63
C GLY A 448 5.62 -34.91 -35.94
N LYS A 449 6.51 -34.91 -36.92
CA LYS A 449 6.25 -34.54 -38.31
C LYS A 449 4.87 -34.96 -38.81
#